data_AF-G7VED3-F1
#
_entry.id   AF-G7VED3-F1
#
_cell.length_a   1.000
_cell.length_b   1.000
_cell.length_c   1.000
_cell.angle_alpha   90.00
_cell.angle_beta   90.00
_cell.angle_gamma   90.00
#
_symmetry.space_group_name_H-M   'P 1'
#
loop_
_entity.id
_entity.type
_entity.pdbx_description
1 polymer ?
#
loop_
_entity_poly.entity_id
_entity_poly.type
_entity_poly.pdbx_seq_one_letter_code
_entity_poly.pdbx_strand_id
1 'polypeptide(L)'
;MDCVEEALGRFRAVFGAEAVVEVLERGPERLVARFSGNMCYTCGTYDYFEDFAYMYSDCAGEEWAVESYKQNPDGSYTVVLRPRRLVQVRKRHVKIVLYGEEYSYEVSS
;
A
#
# COMPACT_ATOMS: atom_id res chain seq x y z
N MET A 1 -1.43 -5.25 -22.87
CA MET A 1 -2.42 -5.05 -21.80
C MET A 1 -1.75 -4.14 -20.78
N ASP A 2 -2.43 -3.10 -20.32
CA ASP A 2 -1.84 -2.16 -19.38
C ASP A 2 -1.81 -2.81 -17.98
N CYS A 3 -0.61 -2.98 -17.41
CA CYS A 3 -0.44 -3.65 -16.11
C CYS A 3 -1.26 -2.96 -15.00
N VAL A 4 -1.46 -1.65 -15.08
CA VAL A 4 -2.32 -0.93 -14.12
C VAL A 4 -3.77 -1.39 -14.24
N GLU A 5 -4.29 -1.52 -15.46
CA GLU A 5 -5.68 -1.99 -15.69
C GLU A 5 -5.88 -3.42 -15.21
N GLU A 6 -4.88 -4.29 -15.40
CA GLU A 6 -4.92 -5.67 -14.90
C GLU A 6 -4.94 -5.71 -13.36
N ALA A 7 -4.05 -4.96 -12.72
CA ALA A 7 -4.00 -4.86 -11.25
C ALA A 7 -5.31 -4.28 -10.68
N LEU A 8 -5.87 -3.25 -11.31
CA LEU A 8 -7.18 -2.69 -10.95
C LEU A 8 -8.31 -3.70 -11.11
N GLY A 9 -8.30 -4.48 -12.20
CA GLY A 9 -9.28 -5.54 -12.44
C GLY A 9 -9.23 -6.61 -11.34
N ARG A 10 -8.03 -7.07 -10.99
CA ARG A 10 -7.81 -8.04 -9.91
C ARG A 10 -8.25 -7.48 -8.55
N PHE A 11 -7.84 -6.26 -8.23
CA PHE A 11 -8.20 -5.61 -6.98
C PHE A 11 -9.71 -5.46 -6.85
N ARG A 12 -10.39 -5.01 -7.91
CA ARG A 12 -11.85 -4.89 -7.94
C ARG A 12 -12.55 -6.24 -7.80
N ALA A 13 -12.01 -7.31 -8.38
CA ALA A 13 -12.58 -8.64 -8.25
C ALA A 13 -12.52 -9.18 -6.80
N VAL A 14 -11.48 -8.83 -6.05
CA VAL A 14 -11.28 -9.26 -4.67
C VAL A 14 -11.98 -8.33 -3.67
N PHE A 15 -11.79 -7.01 -3.82
CA PHE A 15 -12.16 -6.01 -2.82
C PHE A 15 -13.22 -5.01 -3.29
N GLY A 16 -13.74 -5.13 -4.50
CA GLY A 16 -14.60 -4.10 -5.12
C GLY A 16 -15.92 -3.82 -4.38
N ALA A 17 -16.33 -4.67 -3.43
CA ALA A 17 -17.46 -4.40 -2.55
C ALA A 17 -17.12 -3.42 -1.40
N GLU A 18 -15.85 -3.32 -1.01
CA GLU A 18 -15.37 -2.59 0.17
C GLU A 18 -14.45 -1.43 -0.19
N ALA A 19 -13.60 -1.61 -1.21
CA ALA A 19 -12.58 -0.67 -1.61
C ALA A 19 -12.57 -0.44 -3.13
N VAL A 20 -12.39 0.82 -3.51
CA VAL A 20 -12.29 1.29 -4.89
C VAL A 20 -10.94 1.98 -5.05
N VAL A 21 -10.24 1.65 -6.13
CA VAL A 21 -8.92 2.21 -6.45
C VAL A 21 -9.01 3.01 -7.73
N GLU A 22 -8.52 4.24 -7.69
CA GLU A 22 -8.41 5.14 -8.83
C GLU A 22 -6.94 5.54 -9.00
N VAL A 23 -6.36 5.32 -10.18
CA VAL A 23 -4.97 5.69 -10.43
C VAL A 23 -4.91 7.15 -10.86
N LEU A 24 -4.24 7.98 -10.06
CA LEU A 24 -4.10 9.41 -10.26
C LEU A 24 -2.87 9.76 -11.11
N GLU A 25 -1.79 9.00 -10.95
CA GLU A 25 -0.53 9.19 -11.66
C GLU A 25 0.10 7.82 -11.91
N ARG A 26 0.67 7.62 -13.10
CA ARG A 26 1.45 6.42 -13.43
C ARG A 26 2.72 6.80 -14.18
N GLY A 27 3.82 6.19 -13.79
CA GLY A 27 5.13 6.37 -14.40
C GLY A 27 6.02 5.15 -14.13
N PRO A 28 7.24 5.13 -14.69
CA PRO A 28 8.12 3.96 -14.64
C PRO A 28 8.60 3.61 -13.22
N GLU A 29 8.64 4.58 -12.31
CA GLU A 29 9.16 4.39 -10.94
C GLU A 29 8.23 4.95 -9.86
N ARG A 30 7.01 5.33 -10.25
CA ARG A 30 6.04 5.97 -9.36
C ARG A 30 4.63 5.71 -9.86
N LEU A 31 3.78 5.24 -8.96
CA LEU A 31 2.37 5.04 -9.18
C LEU A 31 1.62 5.66 -8.00
N VAL A 32 0.68 6.55 -8.28
CA VAL A 32 -0.15 7.19 -7.25
C VAL A 32 -1.57 6.72 -7.43
N ALA A 33 -2.14 6.14 -6.38
CA ALA A 33 -3.49 5.61 -6.39
C ALA A 33 -4.30 6.19 -5.23
N ARG A 34 -5.56 6.50 -5.50
CA ARG A 34 -6.56 6.88 -4.50
C ARG A 34 -7.39 5.66 -4.14
N PHE A 35 -7.44 5.35 -2.86
CA PHE A 35 -8.27 4.30 -2.30
C PHE A 35 -9.46 4.96 -1.60
N SER A 36 -10.68 4.55 -1.95
CA SER A 36 -11.93 5.04 -1.35
C SER A 36 -12.93 3.89 -1.13
N GLY A 37 -14.00 4.13 -0.37
CA GLY A 37 -15.00 3.10 -0.06
C GLY A 37 -15.18 2.88 1.44
N ASN A 38 -15.85 1.79 1.78
CA ASN A 38 -16.17 1.40 3.17
C ASN A 38 -15.02 0.63 3.84
N MET A 39 -13.77 0.92 3.47
CA MET A 39 -12.60 0.27 4.05
C MET A 39 -12.62 0.41 5.58
N CYS A 40 -12.57 -0.71 6.28
CA CYS A 40 -12.60 -0.71 7.74
C CYS A 40 -11.34 -0.04 8.31
N TYR A 41 -11.50 1.16 8.88
CA TYR A 41 -10.43 1.95 9.49
C TYR A 41 -9.73 1.25 10.67
N THR A 42 -10.43 0.34 11.36
CA THR A 42 -9.90 -0.40 12.51
C THR A 42 -9.29 -1.76 12.12
N CYS A 43 -9.41 -2.19 10.86
CA CYS A 43 -9.13 -3.58 10.46
C CYS A 43 -7.89 -3.77 9.59
N GLY A 44 -7.13 -2.71 9.24
CA GLY A 44 -5.95 -2.85 8.38
C GLY A 44 -6.13 -2.23 7.00
N THR A 45 -6.43 -0.94 6.92
CA THR A 45 -6.51 -0.22 5.64
C THR A 45 -5.19 -0.28 4.85
N TYR A 46 -4.07 -0.45 5.56
CA TYR A 46 -2.75 -0.60 4.96
C TYR A 46 -2.60 -1.90 4.16
N ASP A 47 -3.26 -3.00 4.56
CA ASP A 47 -3.22 -4.28 3.85
C ASP A 47 -3.75 -4.15 2.42
N TYR A 48 -4.83 -3.38 2.19
CA TYR A 48 -5.33 -3.09 0.84
C TYR A 48 -4.28 -2.40 -0.05
N PHE A 49 -3.42 -1.57 0.54
CA PHE A 49 -2.37 -0.88 -0.22
C PHE A 49 -1.26 -1.86 -0.61
N GLU A 50 -0.88 -2.75 0.31
CA GLU A 50 0.11 -3.80 0.07
C GLU A 50 -0.40 -4.85 -0.92
N ASP A 51 -1.66 -5.27 -0.81
CA ASP A 51 -2.32 -6.17 -1.76
C ASP A 51 -2.33 -5.58 -3.17
N PHE A 52 -2.69 -4.31 -3.31
CA PHE A 52 -2.65 -3.65 -4.62
C PHE A 52 -1.22 -3.55 -5.17
N ALA A 53 -0.23 -3.23 -4.33
CA ALA A 53 1.18 -3.19 -4.74
C ALA A 53 1.67 -4.58 -5.19
N TYR A 54 1.28 -5.64 -4.48
CA TYR A 54 1.58 -7.02 -4.85
C TYR A 54 0.93 -7.42 -6.18
N MET A 55 -0.35 -7.11 -6.38
CA MET A 55 -1.04 -7.36 -7.65
C MET A 55 -0.40 -6.62 -8.82
N TYR A 56 0.07 -5.39 -8.60
CA TYR A 56 0.79 -4.62 -9.61
C TYR A 56 2.20 -5.18 -9.88
N SER A 57 2.88 -5.67 -8.86
CA SER A 57 4.21 -6.28 -8.99
C SER A 57 4.23 -7.48 -9.94
N ASP A 58 3.20 -8.33 -9.84
CA ASP A 58 3.05 -9.54 -10.66
C ASP A 58 3.06 -9.23 -12.16
N CYS A 59 2.42 -8.13 -12.58
CA CYS A 59 2.42 -7.72 -13.99
C CYS A 59 3.57 -6.76 -14.35
N ALA A 60 4.10 -5.99 -13.40
CA ALA A 60 5.19 -5.04 -13.63
C ALA A 60 6.54 -5.74 -13.84
N GLY A 61 6.67 -7.01 -13.40
CA GLY A 61 7.90 -7.78 -13.52
C GLY A 61 9.00 -7.35 -12.54
N GLU A 62 8.67 -6.48 -11.59
CA GLU A 62 9.51 -6.12 -10.45
C GLU A 62 8.64 -5.94 -9.20
N GLU A 63 9.23 -6.03 -8.01
CA GLU A 63 8.49 -5.84 -6.77
C GLU A 63 8.24 -4.35 -6.51
N TRP A 64 6.98 -4.00 -6.27
CA TRP A 64 6.52 -2.67 -5.87
C TRP A 64 6.03 -2.70 -4.43
N ALA A 65 6.22 -1.59 -3.72
CA ALA A 65 5.81 -1.43 -2.34
C ALA A 65 5.27 -0.03 -2.07
N VAL A 66 4.55 0.11 -0.96
CA VAL A 66 4.05 1.39 -0.48
C VAL A 66 5.22 2.23 0.03
N GLU A 67 5.51 3.34 -0.65
CA GLU A 67 6.47 4.34 -0.18
C GLU A 67 5.85 5.18 0.93
N SER A 68 4.64 5.67 0.70
CA SER A 68 3.92 6.53 1.63
C SER A 68 2.43 6.52 1.34
N TYR A 69 1.63 6.90 2.35
CA TYR A 69 0.20 7.13 2.18
C TYR A 69 -0.23 8.33 3.03
N LYS A 70 -1.31 8.98 2.60
CA LYS A 70 -1.94 10.09 3.31
C LYS A 70 -3.45 9.93 3.28
N GLN A 71 -4.11 10.17 4.40
CA GLN A 71 -5.56 10.30 4.44
C GLN A 71 -5.99 11.69 3.97
N ASN A 72 -6.97 11.74 3.08
CA ASN A 72 -7.59 12.95 2.58
C ASN A 72 -8.76 13.38 3.48
N PRO A 73 -9.17 14.65 3.45
CA PRO A 73 -10.27 15.16 4.29
C PRO A 73 -11.61 14.44 4.06
N ASP A 74 -11.84 13.88 2.87
CA ASP A 74 -13.03 13.10 2.52
C ASP A 74 -12.99 11.64 3.03
N GLY A 75 -11.93 11.25 3.75
CA GLY A 75 -11.75 9.89 4.28
C GLY A 75 -11.04 8.93 3.32
N SER A 76 -10.91 9.27 2.03
CA SER A 76 -10.10 8.49 1.09
C SER A 76 -8.61 8.55 1.43
N TYR A 77 -7.83 7.66 0.84
CA TYR A 77 -6.37 7.62 0.98
C TYR A 77 -5.70 7.83 -0.35
N THR A 78 -4.65 8.65 -0.38
CA THR A 78 -3.73 8.72 -1.50
C THR A 78 -2.47 7.96 -1.12
N VAL A 79 -2.13 6.96 -1.93
CA VAL A 79 -1.03 6.04 -1.71
C VAL A 79 -0.03 6.20 -2.85
N VAL A 80 1.24 6.29 -2.48
CA VAL A 80 2.36 6.34 -3.43
C VAL A 80 3.06 5.00 -3.39
N LEU A 81 3.06 4.32 -4.53
CA LEU A 81 3.78 3.07 -4.76
C LEU A 81 5.04 3.35 -5.57
N ARG A 82 6.10 2.61 -5.25
CA ARG A 82 7.37 2.62 -5.99
C ARG A 82 7.95 1.21 -6.06
N PRO A 83 8.85 0.94 -7.01
CA PRO A 83 9.72 -0.23 -6.93
C PRO A 83 10.35 -0.37 -5.55
N ARG A 84 10.32 -1.56 -4.97
CA ARG A 84 10.89 -1.90 -3.65
C ARG A 84 12.33 -1.44 -3.52
N ARG A 85 13.11 -1.49 -4.62
CA ARG A 85 14.50 -0.99 -4.71
C ARG A 85 14.65 0.52 -4.43
N LEU A 86 13.58 1.31 -4.60
CA LEU A 86 13.55 2.76 -4.38
C LEU A 86 12.89 3.14 -3.06
N VAL A 87 12.09 2.26 -2.48
CA VAL A 87 11.49 2.48 -1.16
C VAL A 87 12.62 2.39 -0.13
N GLN A 88 13.04 3.53 0.40
CA GLN A 88 13.98 3.54 1.52
C GLN A 88 13.36 2.71 2.65
N VAL A 89 14.04 1.63 3.02
CA VAL A 89 13.69 0.84 4.21
C VAL A 89 13.88 1.77 5.40
N ARG A 90 12.82 2.50 5.79
CA ARG A 90 12.75 3.05 7.14
C ARG A 90 12.84 1.82 8.03
N LYS A 91 14.00 1.59 8.66
CA LYS A 91 14.13 0.71 9.82
C LYS A 91 13.02 1.15 10.80
N ARG A 92 11.89 0.45 10.78
CA ARG A 92 10.83 0.68 11.77
C ARG A 92 11.41 0.15 13.07
N HIS A 93 11.96 1.04 13.90
CA HIS A 93 12.10 0.76 15.31
C HIS A 93 10.67 0.64 15.84
N VAL A 94 10.16 -0.59 15.94
CA VAL A 94 8.89 -0.86 16.60
C VAL A 94 9.18 -0.80 18.10
N LYS A 95 8.84 0.32 18.73
CA LYS A 95 8.88 0.44 20.19
C LYS A 95 7.57 -0.15 20.73
N ILE A 96 7.59 -1.40 21.16
CA ILE A 96 6.47 -2.03 21.86
C ILE A 96 6.67 -1.73 23.35
N VAL A 97 5.76 -0.97 23.95
CA VAL A 97 5.72 -0.75 25.41
C VAL A 97 4.64 -1.66 25.98
N LEU A 98 5.04 -2.71 26.68
CA LEU A 98 4.15 -3.60 27.43
C LEU A 98 4.43 -3.37 28.92
N TYR A 99 3.41 -2.97 29.67
CA TYR A 99 3.43 -2.86 31.14
C TYR A 99 4.58 -2.03 31.75
N GLY A 100 5.09 -1.03 31.02
CA GLY A 100 6.13 -0.13 31.51
C GLY A 100 7.56 -0.63 31.35
N GLU A 101 7.77 -1.77 30.68
CA GLU A 101 9.10 -2.25 30.30
C GLU A 101 9.36 -1.98 28.81
N GLU A 102 10.52 -1.37 28.53
CA GLU A 102 10.95 -0.98 27.19
C GLU A 102 11.71 -2.13 26.53
N TYR A 103 11.16 -2.71 25.48
CA TYR A 103 11.86 -3.72 24.67
C TYR A 103 12.16 -3.18 23.28
N SER A 104 13.45 -3.14 22.93
CA SER A 104 13.93 -2.83 21.58
C SER A 104 14.31 -4.12 20.86
N TYR A 105 13.66 -4.39 19.73
CA TYR A 105 14.04 -5.49 18.84
C TYR A 105 14.51 -4.94 17.49
N GLU A 106 15.67 -5.42 17.03
CA GLU A 106 16.16 -5.19 15.68
C GLU A 106 15.74 -6.36 14.81
N VAL A 107 14.69 -6.18 14.01
CA VAL A 107 14.30 -7.17 13.00
C VAL A 107 15.19 -6.97 11.78
N SER A 108 16.13 -7.88 11.59
CA SER A 108 16.90 -8.01 10.35
C SER A 108 16.11 -8.96 9.44
N SER A 109 15.62 -8.46 8.30
CA SER A 109 15.18 -9.30 7.19
C SER A 109 16.26 -9.38 6.15
#